data_AF-M2T864-F1
#
_entry.id   AF-M2T864-F1
#
_cell.length_a   1.000
_cell.length_b   1.000
_cell.length_c   1.000
_cell.angle_alpha   90.00
_cell.angle_beta   90.00
_cell.angle_gamma   90.00
#
_symmetry.space_group_name_H-M   'P 1'
#
loop_
_entity.id
_entity.type
_entity.pdbx_description
1 polymer ?
#
loop_
_entity_poly.entity_id
_entity_poly.type
_entity_poly.pdbx_seq_one_letter_code
_entity_poly.pdbx_strand_id
1 'polypeptide(L)'
;DISSMNTIILADLQGLSSIPRIYTTLFHRTREFAATVRHFASLVASSSWAAAACLLVDWGVHVLRHPGVGLERFLNSQRESLYWILDDALLRICVDMWDPPGEQQQGCEKGEKVVPVRRVVPWDEATGPILTALAKAQVLVPLWGQMDVEETRKWEVPVCEGAQAEWFEVGAGKGQLPAELANVIVDDVAAFEELPLEDLRELYFP
;
A
#
# COMPACT_ATOMS: atom_id res chain seq x y z
N ASP A 1 -40.50 12.64 0.31
CA ASP A 1 -40.70 11.77 1.48
C ASP A 1 -40.02 12.44 2.67
N ILE A 2 -40.74 12.62 3.78
CA ILE A 2 -40.19 13.27 5.00
C ILE A 2 -39.01 12.44 5.55
N SER A 3 -39.06 11.12 5.38
CA SER A 3 -37.98 10.21 5.77
C SER A 3 -36.67 10.57 5.05
N SER A 4 -36.71 10.76 3.72
CA SER A 4 -35.52 11.10 2.93
C SER A 4 -34.96 12.49 3.23
N MET A 5 -35.81 13.46 3.57
CA MET A 5 -35.35 14.81 3.98
C MET A 5 -34.65 14.77 5.35
N ASN A 6 -35.17 13.96 6.28
CA ASN A 6 -34.57 13.79 7.59
C ASN A 6 -33.22 13.07 7.51
N THR A 7 -33.05 12.09 6.61
CA THR A 7 -31.77 11.40 6.43
C THR A 7 -30.64 12.34 6.00
N ILE A 8 -30.93 13.31 5.13
CA ILE A 8 -29.93 14.30 4.68
C ILE A 8 -29.51 15.20 5.85
N ILE A 9 -30.47 15.69 6.63
CA ILE A 9 -30.21 16.54 7.79
C ILE A 9 -29.43 15.77 8.87
N LEU A 10 -29.80 14.50 9.12
CA LEU A 10 -29.09 13.64 10.07
C LEU A 10 -27.66 13.32 9.60
N ALA A 11 -27.48 13.07 8.31
CA ALA A 11 -26.16 12.86 7.71
C ALA A 11 -25.29 14.13 7.79
N ASP A 12 -25.87 15.32 7.59
CA ASP A 12 -25.19 16.61 7.75
C ASP A 12 -24.80 16.87 9.21
N LEU A 13 -25.71 16.63 10.16
CA LEU A 13 -25.46 16.81 11.60
C LEU A 13 -24.35 15.89 12.12
N GLN A 14 -24.24 14.69 11.55
CA GLN A 14 -23.14 13.77 11.85
C GLN A 14 -21.90 14.03 10.99
N GLY A 15 -21.94 14.96 10.03
CA GLY A 15 -20.82 15.30 9.14
C GLY A 15 -20.53 14.28 8.03
N LEU A 16 -21.42 13.31 7.81
CA LEU A 16 -21.27 12.25 6.80
C LEU A 16 -21.32 12.78 5.37
N SER A 17 -22.04 13.88 5.15
CA SER A 17 -22.11 14.55 3.83
C SER A 17 -20.77 15.12 3.36
N SER A 18 -19.85 15.38 4.28
CA SER A 18 -18.50 15.85 3.95
C SER A 18 -17.56 14.72 3.52
N ILE A 19 -17.85 13.46 3.89
CA ILE A 19 -16.97 12.31 3.65
C ILE A 19 -16.67 12.10 2.16
N PRO A 20 -17.65 12.09 1.23
CA PRO A 20 -17.34 11.92 -0.19
C PRO A 20 -16.39 13.01 -0.73
N ARG A 21 -16.51 14.26 -0.25
CA ARG A 21 -15.65 15.37 -0.66
C ARG A 21 -14.24 15.24 -0.09
N ILE A 22 -14.12 14.85 1.17
CA ILE A 22 -12.83 14.61 1.83
C ILE A 22 -12.13 13.43 1.14
N TYR A 23 -12.84 12.31 0.94
CA TYR A 23 -12.32 11.14 0.22
C TYR A 23 -11.83 11.50 -1.18
N THR A 24 -12.64 12.18 -1.99
CA THR A 24 -12.25 12.56 -3.36
C THR A 24 -10.98 13.41 -3.36
N THR A 25 -10.90 14.39 -2.45
CA THR A 25 -9.72 15.24 -2.30
C THR A 25 -8.50 14.42 -1.90
N LEU A 26 -8.65 13.57 -0.88
CA LEU A 26 -7.57 12.74 -0.34
C LEU A 26 -7.09 11.72 -1.37
N PHE A 27 -7.99 11.12 -2.15
CA PHE A 27 -7.68 10.19 -3.22
C PHE A 27 -6.83 10.85 -4.30
N HIS A 28 -7.24 12.01 -4.81
CA HIS A 28 -6.46 12.73 -5.81
C HIS A 28 -5.08 13.16 -5.28
N ARG A 29 -5.01 13.67 -4.04
CA ARG A 29 -3.75 14.07 -3.42
C ARG A 29 -2.82 12.89 -3.15
N THR A 30 -3.36 11.75 -2.72
CA THR A 30 -2.58 10.54 -2.48
C THR A 30 -2.01 10.00 -3.80
N ARG A 31 -2.78 10.03 -4.90
CA ARG A 31 -2.26 9.67 -6.23
C ARG A 31 -1.18 10.61 -6.75
N GLU A 32 -1.41 11.92 -6.64
CA GLU A 32 -0.45 12.93 -7.05
C GLU A 32 0.86 12.80 -6.24
N PHE A 33 0.73 12.65 -4.93
CA PHE A 33 1.85 12.43 -4.02
C PHE A 33 2.62 11.16 -4.37
N ALA A 34 1.95 10.03 -4.53
CA ALA A 34 2.57 8.76 -4.88
C ALA A 34 3.34 8.85 -6.21
N ALA A 35 2.75 9.45 -7.24
CA ALA A 35 3.42 9.71 -8.51
C ALA A 35 4.66 10.61 -8.35
N THR A 36 4.55 11.66 -7.52
CA THR A 36 5.66 12.58 -7.24
C THR A 36 6.80 11.88 -6.52
N VAL A 37 6.52 11.05 -5.52
CA VAL A 37 7.53 10.29 -4.78
C VAL A 37 8.22 9.29 -5.69
N ARG A 38 7.48 8.59 -6.57
CA ARG A 38 8.07 7.69 -7.58
C ARG A 38 9.02 8.43 -8.52
N HIS A 39 8.59 9.56 -9.05
CA HIS A 39 9.44 10.38 -9.91
C HIS A 39 10.67 10.88 -9.15
N PHE A 40 10.49 11.35 -7.92
CA PHE A 40 11.60 11.78 -7.07
C PHE A 40 12.59 10.64 -6.84
N ALA A 41 12.12 9.44 -6.50
CA ALA A 41 12.95 8.25 -6.29
C ALA A 41 13.81 7.92 -7.53
N SER A 42 13.27 8.08 -8.75
CA SER A 42 14.04 7.88 -9.99
C SER A 42 15.13 8.93 -10.24
N LEU A 43 15.03 10.11 -9.62
CA LEU A 43 16.00 11.20 -9.78
C LEU A 43 17.10 11.18 -8.71
N VAL A 44 16.83 10.61 -7.54
CA VAL A 44 17.83 10.57 -6.46
C VAL A 44 18.89 9.50 -6.74
N ALA A 45 20.09 9.69 -6.19
CA ALA A 45 21.17 8.72 -6.29
C ALA A 45 20.68 7.32 -5.85
N SER A 46 21.18 6.28 -6.54
CA SER A 46 20.75 4.88 -6.40
C SER A 46 20.82 4.30 -4.97
N SER A 47 21.46 4.99 -4.03
CA SER A 47 21.55 4.61 -2.62
C SER A 47 20.49 5.27 -1.71
N SER A 48 19.63 6.14 -2.25
CA SER A 48 18.74 7.01 -1.44
C SER A 48 17.26 6.92 -1.80
N TRP A 49 16.89 6.08 -2.77
CA TRP A 49 15.49 5.83 -3.13
C TRP A 49 14.68 5.27 -1.95
N ALA A 50 15.31 4.51 -1.05
CA ALA A 50 14.66 3.95 0.13
C ALA A 50 14.16 5.05 1.09
N ALA A 51 14.88 6.17 1.19
CA ALA A 51 14.43 7.31 1.97
C ALA A 51 13.22 8.00 1.31
N ALA A 52 13.17 8.06 -0.02
CA ALA A 52 12.00 8.55 -0.74
C ALA A 52 10.79 7.62 -0.53
N ALA A 53 11.01 6.31 -0.58
CA ALA A 53 9.98 5.30 -0.30
C ALA A 53 9.38 5.43 1.11
N CYS A 54 10.19 5.78 2.12
CA CYS A 54 9.68 6.05 3.48
C CYS A 54 8.61 7.16 3.51
N LEU A 55 8.65 8.13 2.60
CA LEU A 55 7.64 9.20 2.54
C LEU A 55 6.23 8.65 2.25
N LEU A 56 6.11 7.51 1.56
CA LEU A 56 4.82 6.85 1.33
C LEU A 56 4.26 6.27 2.63
N VAL A 57 5.12 5.66 3.45
CA VAL A 57 4.76 5.15 4.78
C VAL A 57 4.35 6.31 5.70
N ASP A 58 5.15 7.39 5.70
CA ASP A 58 4.88 8.59 6.48
C ASP A 58 3.56 9.25 6.08
N TRP A 59 3.19 9.25 4.79
CA TRP A 59 1.89 9.73 4.33
C TRP A 59 0.73 8.89 4.90
N GLY A 60 0.88 7.56 4.90
CA GLY A 60 -0.10 6.67 5.52
C GLY A 60 -0.30 6.97 7.01
N VAL A 61 0.80 7.13 7.74
CA VAL A 61 0.78 7.38 9.19
C VAL A 61 0.27 8.78 9.55
N HIS A 62 0.78 9.82 8.88
CA HIS A 62 0.58 11.20 9.31
C HIS A 62 -0.53 11.93 8.56
N VAL A 63 -0.89 11.50 7.35
CA VAL A 63 -1.93 12.13 6.56
C VAL A 63 -3.20 11.28 6.59
N LEU A 64 -3.13 10.00 6.20
CA LEU A 64 -4.35 9.16 6.17
C LEU A 64 -4.91 8.94 7.58
N ARG A 65 -4.06 8.67 8.57
CA ARG A 65 -4.47 8.47 9.97
C ARG A 65 -4.49 9.76 10.80
N HIS A 66 -4.50 10.93 10.17
CA HIS A 66 -4.63 12.20 10.88
C HIS A 66 -6.05 12.33 11.50
N PRO A 67 -6.20 12.74 12.77
CA PRO A 67 -7.51 12.86 13.42
C PRO A 67 -8.50 13.78 12.69
N GLY A 68 -7.99 14.81 12.01
CA GLY A 68 -8.83 15.72 11.21
C GLY A 68 -9.38 15.12 9.91
N VAL A 69 -8.83 14.00 9.43
CA VAL A 69 -9.34 13.28 8.25
C VAL A 69 -10.50 12.37 8.63
N GLY A 70 -10.42 11.76 9.81
CA GLY A 70 -11.45 10.84 10.30
C GLY A 70 -11.64 9.62 9.40
N LEU A 71 -10.53 8.96 9.04
CA LEU A 71 -10.50 7.84 8.10
C LEU A 71 -11.38 6.67 8.55
N GLU A 72 -11.53 6.49 9.86
CA GLU A 72 -12.41 5.51 10.51
C GLU A 72 -13.89 5.65 10.11
N ARG A 73 -14.27 6.76 9.48
CA ARG A 73 -15.63 7.03 9.02
C ARG A 73 -15.84 6.63 7.55
N PHE A 74 -14.77 6.32 6.83
CA PHE A 74 -14.83 6.00 5.41
C PHE A 74 -15.28 4.56 5.22
N LEU A 75 -15.82 4.23 4.05
CA LEU A 75 -16.10 2.84 3.69
C LEU A 75 -14.79 2.05 3.60
N ASN A 76 -14.83 0.74 3.90
CA ASN A 76 -13.64 -0.11 3.81
C ASN A 76 -13.00 -0.04 2.43
N SER A 77 -13.79 -0.10 1.35
CA SER A 77 -13.30 0.03 -0.03
C SER A 77 -12.62 1.38 -0.34
N GLN A 78 -13.03 2.45 0.34
CA GLN A 78 -12.40 3.77 0.20
C GLN A 78 -11.07 3.84 0.96
N ARG A 79 -10.97 3.17 2.11
CA ARG A 79 -9.70 3.09 2.86
C ARG A 79 -8.71 2.23 2.10
N GLU A 80 -9.16 1.07 1.65
CA GLU A 80 -8.38 0.13 0.86
C GLU A 80 -7.82 0.80 -0.40
N SER A 81 -8.64 1.56 -1.14
CA SER A 81 -8.15 2.25 -2.33
C SER A 81 -7.03 3.26 -2.04
N LEU A 82 -7.07 3.94 -0.89
CA LEU A 82 -6.04 4.89 -0.48
C LEU A 82 -4.74 4.19 -0.09
N TYR A 83 -4.82 3.11 0.70
CA TYR A 83 -3.64 2.32 1.06
C TYR A 83 -3.04 1.63 -0.16
N TRP A 84 -3.87 1.10 -1.04
CA TRP A 84 -3.42 0.48 -2.28
C TRP A 84 -2.59 1.46 -3.14
N ILE A 85 -2.99 2.72 -3.29
CA ILE A 85 -2.18 3.71 -4.03
C ILE A 85 -0.75 3.83 -3.46
N LEU A 86 -0.61 3.80 -2.12
CA LEU A 86 0.69 3.91 -1.46
C LEU A 86 1.48 2.62 -1.60
N ASP A 87 0.86 1.48 -1.40
CA ASP A 87 1.49 0.16 -1.49
C ASP A 87 1.95 -0.13 -2.93
N ASP A 88 1.15 0.21 -3.95
CA ASP A 88 1.53 0.12 -5.37
C ASP A 88 2.79 0.93 -5.64
N ALA A 89 2.80 2.17 -5.18
CA ALA A 89 3.90 3.07 -5.43
C ALA A 89 5.16 2.60 -4.69
N LEU A 90 5.02 2.12 -3.46
CA LEU A 90 6.11 1.60 -2.66
C LEU A 90 6.73 0.37 -3.31
N LEU A 91 5.90 -0.62 -3.68
CA LEU A 91 6.35 -1.83 -4.34
C LEU A 91 7.04 -1.52 -5.67
N ARG A 92 6.47 -0.62 -6.48
CA ARG A 92 7.11 -0.22 -7.74
C ARG A 92 8.44 0.49 -7.53
N ILE A 93 8.55 1.39 -6.55
CA ILE A 93 9.85 2.01 -6.23
C ILE A 93 10.86 0.94 -5.83
N CYS A 94 10.45 0.01 -4.95
CA CYS A 94 11.33 -1.06 -4.53
C CYS A 94 11.77 -1.92 -5.72
N VAL A 95 10.87 -2.36 -6.60
CA VAL A 95 11.23 -3.19 -7.76
C VAL A 95 12.06 -2.42 -8.79
N ASP A 96 11.64 -1.20 -9.15
CA ASP A 96 12.25 -0.41 -10.21
C ASP A 96 13.65 0.10 -9.83
N MET A 97 13.87 0.43 -8.55
CA MET A 97 15.11 1.05 -8.07
C MET A 97 16.10 0.06 -7.47
N TRP A 98 15.62 -1.12 -7.05
CA TRP A 98 16.45 -2.16 -6.46
C TRP A 98 17.46 -2.72 -7.45
N ASP A 99 16.96 -3.22 -8.57
CA ASP A 99 17.75 -3.77 -9.66
C ASP A 99 17.33 -3.05 -10.95
N PRO A 100 17.78 -1.79 -11.14
CA PRO A 100 17.38 -1.04 -12.32
C PRO A 100 17.86 -1.82 -13.54
N PRO A 101 16.97 -2.10 -14.52
CA PRO A 101 17.35 -2.83 -15.72
C PRO A 101 18.55 -2.10 -16.31
N GLY A 102 19.70 -2.79 -16.33
CA GLY A 102 20.97 -2.16 -16.65
C GLY A 102 20.81 -1.30 -17.90
N GLU A 103 21.26 -0.04 -17.84
CA GLU A 103 21.23 0.88 -18.97
C GLU A 103 21.61 0.08 -20.22
N GLN A 104 20.62 -0.21 -21.07
CA GLN A 104 20.88 -0.85 -22.34
C GLN A 104 21.89 0.04 -23.03
N GLN A 105 23.11 -0.48 -23.16
CA GLN A 105 24.20 0.13 -23.92
C GLN A 105 23.72 0.34 -25.35
N GLN A 106 23.06 1.47 -25.61
CA GLN A 106 23.08 2.09 -26.93
C GLN A 106 24.49 2.66 -27.11
N GLY A 107 25.43 1.81 -27.54
CA GLY A 107 26.79 2.25 -27.80
C GLY A 107 27.73 1.12 -28.19
N CYS A 108 27.86 0.92 -29.50
CA CYS A 108 29.05 0.47 -30.22
C CYS A 108 29.87 -0.70 -29.66
N GLU A 109 29.89 -1.77 -30.45
CA GLU A 109 31.03 -2.69 -30.53
C GLU A 109 32.37 -1.92 -30.55
N LYS A 110 33.17 -2.07 -29.49
CA LYS A 110 34.63 -2.34 -29.54
C LYS A 110 35.28 -2.23 -28.17
N GLY A 111 35.92 -3.33 -27.77
CA GLY A 111 37.07 -3.31 -26.87
C GLY A 111 36.76 -3.75 -25.44
N GLU A 112 37.33 -4.90 -25.07
CA GLU A 112 37.44 -5.41 -23.71
C GLU A 112 37.84 -4.30 -22.72
N LYS A 113 36.87 -3.82 -21.95
CA LYS A 113 37.10 -3.22 -20.65
C LYS A 113 36.15 -3.91 -19.69
N VAL A 114 36.74 -4.53 -18.67
CA VAL A 114 36.04 -5.15 -17.53
C VAL A 114 35.01 -4.15 -17.03
N VAL A 115 33.73 -4.43 -17.33
CA VAL A 115 32.60 -3.66 -16.81
C VAL A 115 32.66 -3.82 -15.30
N PRO A 116 32.70 -2.74 -14.50
CA PRO A 116 32.61 -2.89 -13.07
C PRO A 116 31.22 -3.46 -12.80
N VAL A 117 31.17 -4.70 -12.31
CA VAL A 117 29.94 -5.31 -11.81
C VAL A 117 29.42 -4.36 -10.74
N ARG A 118 28.39 -3.58 -11.08
CA ARG A 118 27.72 -2.69 -10.15
C ARG A 118 27.09 -3.62 -9.12
N ARG A 119 27.77 -3.82 -7.98
CA ARG A 119 27.20 -4.59 -6.88
C ARG A 119 25.99 -3.83 -6.40
N VAL A 120 24.82 -4.29 -6.84
CA VAL A 120 23.55 -3.96 -6.23
C VAL A 120 23.69 -4.29 -4.75
N VAL A 121 23.34 -3.33 -3.89
CA VAL A 121 23.30 -3.53 -2.42
C VAL A 121 22.42 -4.76 -2.14
N PRO A 122 22.59 -5.56 -1.07
CA PRO A 122 21.68 -6.68 -0.76
C PRO A 122 20.29 -6.25 -0.26
N TRP A 123 19.20 -6.98 -0.60
CA TRP A 123 17.79 -6.56 -0.40
C TRP A 123 17.52 -6.00 0.99
N ASP A 124 17.99 -6.74 1.99
CA ASP A 124 17.83 -6.43 3.39
C ASP A 124 18.48 -5.09 3.79
N GLU A 125 19.60 -4.74 3.16
CA GLU A 125 20.31 -3.49 3.45
C GLU A 125 19.62 -2.29 2.81
N ALA A 126 19.24 -2.36 1.53
CA ALA A 126 18.64 -1.19 0.87
C ALA A 126 17.15 -1.00 1.21
N THR A 127 16.43 -2.03 1.68
CA THR A 127 15.07 -1.85 2.25
C THR A 127 15.06 -1.55 3.74
N GLY A 128 16.21 -1.61 4.43
CA GLY A 128 16.33 -1.35 5.87
C GLY A 128 15.64 -0.07 6.36
N PRO A 129 15.75 1.08 5.66
CA PRO A 129 15.02 2.30 6.03
C PRO A 129 13.50 2.13 5.99
N ILE A 130 12.98 1.43 4.98
CA ILE A 130 11.54 1.18 4.78
C ILE A 130 11.04 0.24 5.88
N LEU A 131 11.77 -0.84 6.16
CA LEU A 131 11.44 -1.77 7.24
C LEU A 131 11.38 -1.05 8.59
N THR A 132 12.30 -0.11 8.84
CA THR A 132 12.29 0.70 10.06
C THR A 132 11.07 1.61 10.13
N ALA A 133 10.66 2.23 9.01
CA ALA A 133 9.46 3.07 8.95
C ALA A 133 8.19 2.23 9.18
N LEU A 134 8.08 1.07 8.53
CA LEU A 134 6.96 0.15 8.69
C LEU A 134 6.87 -0.41 10.11
N ALA A 135 8.00 -0.77 10.73
CA ALA A 135 8.02 -1.23 12.12
C ALA A 135 7.49 -0.16 13.08
N LYS A 136 7.82 1.12 12.85
CA LYS A 136 7.25 2.23 13.63
C LYS A 136 5.75 2.38 13.40
N ALA A 137 5.29 2.26 12.15
CA ALA A 137 3.87 2.31 11.81
C ALA A 137 3.10 1.14 12.44
N GLN A 138 3.68 -0.06 12.47
CA GLN A 138 3.06 -1.26 13.05
C GLN A 138 2.73 -1.09 14.54
N VAL A 139 3.54 -0.34 15.30
CA VAL A 139 3.26 -0.04 16.72
C VAL A 139 1.97 0.77 16.89
N LEU A 140 1.56 1.54 15.88
CA LEU A 140 0.35 2.38 15.91
C LEU A 140 -0.91 1.64 15.47
N VAL A 141 -0.76 0.47 14.85
CA VAL A 141 -1.88 -0.30 14.30
C VAL A 141 -2.93 -0.67 15.37
N PRO A 142 -2.58 -1.12 16.59
CA PRO A 142 -3.59 -1.39 17.62
C PRO A 142 -4.41 -0.15 17.99
N LEU A 143 -3.78 1.02 18.03
CA LEU A 143 -4.46 2.30 18.28
C LEU A 143 -5.46 2.60 17.16
N TRP A 144 -5.06 2.43 15.91
CA TRP A 144 -5.95 2.62 14.76
C TRP A 144 -7.12 1.64 14.76
N GLY A 145 -6.87 0.38 15.12
CA GLY A 145 -7.93 -0.62 15.28
C GLY A 145 -8.94 -0.23 16.36
N GLN A 146 -8.49 0.35 17.47
CA GLN A 146 -9.39 0.88 18.50
C GLN A 146 -10.27 2.02 17.95
N MET A 147 -9.69 2.97 17.21
CA MET A 147 -10.46 4.05 16.57
C MET A 147 -11.53 3.50 15.61
N ASP A 148 -11.18 2.48 14.82
CA ASP A 148 -12.10 1.83 13.87
C ASP A 148 -13.25 1.11 14.60
N VAL A 149 -12.97 0.45 15.73
CA VAL A 149 -13.97 -0.19 16.59
C VAL A 149 -14.89 0.85 17.25
N GLU A 150 -14.33 1.95 17.75
CA GLU A 150 -15.09 3.03 18.39
C GLU A 150 -16.07 3.69 17.42
N GLU A 151 -15.65 3.94 16.17
CA GLU A 151 -16.54 4.47 15.15
C GLU A 151 -17.65 3.48 14.79
N THR A 152 -17.32 2.19 14.64
CA THR A 152 -18.30 1.14 14.32
C THR A 152 -19.33 0.96 15.44
N ARG A 153 -18.92 1.09 16.71
CA ARG A 153 -19.80 0.97 17.88
C ARG A 153 -20.93 2.01 17.87
N LYS A 154 -20.73 3.18 17.26
CA LYS A 154 -21.77 4.25 17.16
C LYS A 154 -23.02 3.79 16.40
N TRP A 155 -22.88 2.76 15.59
CA TRP A 155 -23.92 2.29 14.67
C TRP A 155 -24.65 1.03 15.18
N GLU A 156 -24.38 0.61 16.42
CA GLU A 156 -24.96 -0.61 17.04
C GLU A 156 -24.76 -1.89 16.21
N VAL A 157 -23.80 -1.87 15.27
CA VAL A 157 -23.41 -3.06 14.51
C VAL A 157 -22.60 -3.97 15.45
N PRO A 158 -22.95 -5.26 15.56
CA PRO A 158 -22.18 -6.19 16.39
C PRO A 158 -20.72 -6.19 15.94
N VAL A 159 -19.82 -5.93 16.89
CA VAL A 159 -18.38 -5.96 16.65
C VAL A 159 -18.01 -7.38 16.23
N CYS A 160 -17.51 -7.58 15.01
CA CYS A 160 -16.92 -8.85 14.62
C CYS A 160 -15.74 -9.15 15.55
N GLU A 161 -15.87 -10.20 16.38
CA GLU A 161 -14.88 -10.58 17.40
C GLU A 161 -13.48 -10.86 16.82
N GLY A 162 -13.37 -11.17 15.53
CA GLY A 162 -12.09 -11.34 14.83
C GLY A 162 -11.28 -10.06 14.62
N ALA A 163 -11.82 -8.86 14.87
CA ALA A 163 -11.17 -7.60 14.54
C ALA A 163 -10.07 -7.15 15.53
N GLN A 164 -9.94 -7.76 16.71
CA GLN A 164 -9.16 -7.17 17.83
C GLN A 164 -7.77 -7.75 18.09
N ALA A 165 -7.33 -8.85 17.46
CA ALA A 165 -6.01 -9.41 17.80
C ALA A 165 -5.26 -10.13 16.67
N GLU A 166 -5.94 -10.81 15.74
CA GLU A 166 -5.27 -11.85 14.93
C GLU A 166 -4.75 -11.37 13.56
N TRP A 167 -5.15 -10.20 13.07
CA TRP A 167 -4.75 -9.68 11.74
C TRP A 167 -3.29 -9.26 11.64
N PHE A 168 -2.63 -9.03 12.77
CA PHE A 168 -1.29 -8.41 12.81
C PHE A 168 -0.20 -9.35 13.34
N GLU A 169 -0.51 -10.63 13.54
CA GLU A 169 0.51 -11.64 13.84
C GLU A 169 1.36 -11.94 12.59
N VAL A 170 2.41 -11.13 12.45
CA VAL A 170 3.77 -11.50 12.00
C VAL A 170 3.94 -11.97 10.56
N GLY A 171 4.55 -11.10 9.76
CA GLY A 171 5.23 -11.43 8.51
C GLY A 171 6.45 -10.56 8.25
N ALA A 172 7.35 -10.37 9.24
CA ALA A 172 8.68 -9.82 8.97
C ALA A 172 9.56 -10.93 8.35
N GLY A 173 9.28 -11.27 7.10
CA GLY A 173 10.06 -12.24 6.34
C GLY A 173 11.48 -11.71 6.12
N LYS A 174 12.46 -12.28 6.83
CA LYS A 174 13.85 -12.22 6.40
C LYS A 174 14.01 -13.16 5.21
N GLY A 175 14.16 -12.58 4.02
CA GLY A 175 14.42 -13.32 2.79
C GLY A 175 13.85 -12.60 1.57
N GLN A 176 14.52 -12.76 0.42
CA GLN A 176 13.91 -12.48 -0.89
C GLN A 176 12.52 -13.11 -0.93
N LEU A 177 11.53 -12.39 -1.47
CA LEU A 177 10.16 -12.89 -1.64
C LEU A 177 10.23 -14.26 -2.36
N PRO A 178 10.04 -15.39 -1.66
CA PRO A 178 10.16 -16.69 -2.28
C PRO A 178 9.03 -16.80 -3.31
N ALA A 179 9.29 -17.39 -4.47
CA ALA A 179 8.23 -17.67 -5.47
C ALA A 179 7.03 -18.41 -4.85
N GLU A 180 7.28 -19.14 -3.77
CA GLU A 180 6.30 -19.81 -2.92
C GLU A 180 5.29 -18.84 -2.28
N LEU A 181 5.70 -17.64 -1.87
CA LEU A 181 4.81 -16.65 -1.23
C LEU A 181 3.95 -15.90 -2.26
N ALA A 182 4.48 -15.68 -3.46
CA ALA A 182 3.69 -15.19 -4.59
C ALA A 182 2.63 -16.23 -5.02
N ASN A 183 3.00 -17.51 -5.06
CA ASN A 183 2.07 -18.59 -5.37
C ASN A 183 1.01 -18.75 -4.27
N VAL A 184 1.37 -18.66 -2.99
CA VAL A 184 0.39 -18.72 -1.89
C VAL A 184 -0.61 -17.55 -1.96
N ILE A 185 -0.16 -16.32 -2.24
CA ILE A 185 -1.05 -15.18 -2.42
C ILE A 185 -1.98 -15.38 -3.64
N VAL A 186 -1.44 -15.89 -4.75
CA VAL A 186 -2.23 -16.18 -5.95
C VAL A 186 -3.23 -17.30 -5.69
N ASP A 187 -2.85 -18.35 -4.97
CA ASP A 187 -3.71 -19.48 -4.63
C ASP A 187 -4.83 -19.07 -3.67
N ASP A 188 -4.52 -18.24 -2.65
CA ASP A 188 -5.51 -17.73 -1.71
C ASP A 188 -6.51 -16.77 -2.38
N VAL A 189 -6.04 -15.90 -3.29
CA VAL A 189 -6.90 -15.00 -4.07
C VAL A 189 -7.75 -15.79 -5.08
N ALA A 190 -7.16 -16.77 -5.78
CA ALA A 190 -7.88 -17.60 -6.72
C ALA A 190 -8.93 -18.49 -6.04
N ALA A 191 -8.63 -19.03 -4.86
CA ALA A 191 -9.60 -19.79 -4.07
C ALA A 191 -10.75 -18.89 -3.55
N PHE A 192 -10.45 -17.66 -3.14
CA PHE A 192 -11.46 -16.70 -2.68
C PHE A 192 -12.38 -16.23 -3.82
N GLU A 193 -11.84 -16.06 -5.02
CA GLU A 193 -12.60 -15.61 -6.21
C GLU A 193 -13.16 -16.76 -7.06
N GLU A 194 -13.04 -18.02 -6.61
CA GLU A 194 -13.42 -19.24 -7.33
C GLU A 194 -12.80 -19.35 -8.74
N LEU A 195 -11.59 -18.81 -8.93
CA LEU A 195 -10.89 -18.83 -10.19
C LEU A 195 -10.24 -20.21 -10.42
N PRO A 196 -10.32 -20.76 -11.65
CA PRO A 196 -9.69 -22.04 -11.96
C PRO A 196 -8.17 -21.93 -11.88
N LEU A 197 -7.57 -22.75 -11.01
CA LEU A 197 -6.13 -22.82 -10.73
C LEU A 197 -5.32 -23.63 -11.77
N GLU A 198 -5.98 -24.12 -12.83
CA GLU A 198 -5.32 -24.86 -13.92
C GLU A 198 -4.62 -23.90 -14.89
N ASP A 199 -3.64 -24.40 -15.66
CA ASP A 199 -2.92 -23.60 -16.65
C ASP A 199 -3.89 -23.08 -17.73
N LEU A 200 -4.35 -21.84 -17.56
CA LEU A 200 -5.31 -21.16 -18.42
C LEU A 200 -4.87 -21.11 -19.89
N ARG A 201 -3.57 -21.35 -20.18
CA ARG A 201 -3.09 -21.47 -21.56
C ARG A 201 -3.71 -22.65 -22.28
N GLU A 202 -3.92 -23.79 -21.65
CA GLU A 202 -4.57 -24.94 -22.29
C GLU A 202 -6.07 -24.71 -22.51
N LEU A 203 -6.70 -23.86 -21.68
CA LEU A 203 -8.12 -23.55 -21.78
C LEU A 203 -8.44 -22.55 -22.91
N TYR A 204 -7.53 -21.60 -23.17
CA TYR A 204 -7.73 -20.51 -24.13
C TYR A 204 -6.90 -20.63 -25.42
N PHE A 205 -5.91 -21.52 -25.46
CA PHE A 205 -5.11 -21.83 -26.64
C PHE A 205 -4.97 -23.35 -26.83
N PRO A 206 -5.99 -24.01 -27.44
CA PRO A 206 -5.89 -25.40 -27.86
C PRO A 206 -4.89 -25.60 -29.01
#